data_AF-A0A8J3SGC6-F1
#
_entry.id   AF-A0A8J3SGC6-F1
#
_cell.length_a   1.000
_cell.length_b   1.000
_cell.length_c   1.000
_cell.angle_alpha   90.00
_cell.angle_beta   90.00
_cell.angle_gamma   90.00
#
_symmetry.space_group_name_H-M   'P 1'
#
loop_
_entity.id
_entity.type
_entity.pdbx_description
1 polymer ?
#
loop_
_entity_poly.entity_id
_entity_poly.type
_entity_poly.pdbx_seq_one_letter_code
_entity_poly.pdbx_strand_id
1 'polypeptide(L)'
;MDISKTLRALQDDVDRLADELAAARRTLNSAARAYDDRRRYAPSGTETTRAHTAWALALTEWAHTLIAHAAARDRLASERRNVDQAAADHFMTPTRRAR
;
A
#
# COMPACT_ATOMS: atom_id res chain seq x y z
N MET A 1 -22.41 0.78 -14.57
CA MET A 1 -21.28 0.71 -13.62
C MET A 1 -21.65 1.56 -12.41
N ASP A 2 -21.59 1.01 -11.20
CA ASP A 2 -21.93 1.73 -9.97
C ASP A 2 -20.65 2.35 -9.39
N ILE A 3 -20.41 3.61 -9.76
CA ILE A 3 -19.21 4.38 -9.39
C ILE A 3 -19.00 4.39 -7.87
N SER A 4 -20.08 4.43 -7.09
CA SER A 4 -20.01 4.43 -5.63
C SER A 4 -19.48 3.10 -5.08
N LYS A 5 -19.84 1.98 -5.71
CA LYS A 5 -19.30 0.66 -5.34
C LYS A 5 -17.84 0.51 -5.73
N THR A 6 -17.43 1.00 -6.90
CA THR A 6 -16.03 0.96 -7.33
C THR A 6 -15.14 1.80 -6.42
N LEU A 7 -15.53 3.03 -6.10
CA LEU A 7 -14.77 3.88 -5.18
C LEU A 7 -14.67 3.30 -3.77
N ARG A 8 -15.76 2.68 -3.27
CA ARG A 8 -15.73 1.99 -1.97
C ARG A 8 -14.76 0.80 -2.00
N ALA A 9 -14.83 -0.05 -3.01
CA ALA A 9 -13.91 -1.18 -3.14
C ALA A 9 -12.44 -0.74 -3.21
N LEU A 10 -12.14 0.33 -3.94
CA LEU A 10 -10.79 0.90 -3.99
C LEU A 10 -10.34 1.49 -2.65
N GLN A 11 -11.26 2.09 -1.89
CA GLN A 11 -10.97 2.57 -0.53
C GLN A 11 -10.69 1.40 0.42
N ASP A 12 -11.51 0.35 0.39
CA ASP A 12 -11.33 -0.85 1.21
C ASP A 12 -9.97 -1.52 0.91
N ASP A 13 -9.54 -1.54 -0.35
CA ASP A 13 -8.22 -2.03 -0.74
C ASP A 13 -7.08 -1.17 -0.20
N VAL A 14 -7.21 0.16 -0.22
CA VAL A 14 -6.23 1.07 0.38
C VAL A 14 -6.11 0.84 1.88
N ASP A 15 -7.24 0.71 2.57
CA ASP A 15 -7.29 0.52 4.02
C ASP A 15 -6.69 -0.83 4.42
N ARG A 16 -7.05 -1.91 3.70
CA ARG A 16 -6.44 -3.23 3.87
C ARG A 16 -4.92 -3.19 3.65
N LEU A 17 -4.44 -2.55 2.59
CA LEU A 17 -3.01 -2.44 2.29
C LEU A 17 -2.28 -1.56 3.31
N ALA A 18 -2.95 -0.57 3.91
CA ALA A 18 -2.40 0.22 5.00
C ALA A 18 -2.19 -0.64 6.26
N ASP A 19 -3.15 -1.52 6.59
CA ASP A 19 -3.02 -2.47 7.71
C ASP A 19 -1.89 -3.49 7.46
N GLU A 20 -1.81 -4.04 6.25
CA GLU A 20 -0.73 -4.94 5.83
C GLU A 20 0.63 -4.25 5.90
N LEU A 21 0.74 -3.01 5.43
CA LEU A 21 1.96 -2.21 5.50
C LEU A 21 2.38 -1.95 6.96
N ALA A 22 1.42 -1.65 7.84
CA ALA A 22 1.68 -1.48 9.26
C ALA A 22 2.17 -2.78 9.91
N ALA A 23 1.58 -3.93 9.53
CA ALA A 23 2.02 -5.25 9.98
C ALA A 23 3.44 -5.57 9.49
N ALA A 24 3.72 -5.43 8.20
CA ALA A 24 5.04 -5.67 7.62
C ALA A 24 6.11 -4.77 8.27
N ARG A 25 5.77 -3.50 8.58
CA ARG A 25 6.67 -2.59 9.29
C ARG A 25 6.99 -3.07 10.71
N ARG A 26 6.01 -3.61 11.45
CA ARG A 26 6.24 -4.20 12.78
C ARG A 26 7.16 -5.42 12.68
N THR A 27 6.94 -6.30 11.69
CA THR A 27 7.79 -7.47 11.43
C THR A 27 9.23 -7.05 11.12
N LEU A 28 9.43 -6.07 10.23
CA LEU A 28 10.75 -5.53 9.92
C LEU A 28 11.45 -4.96 11.16
N ASN A 29 10.75 -4.17 11.99
CA ASN A 29 11.32 -3.62 13.22
C ASN A 29 11.74 -4.74 14.20
N SER A 30 10.94 -5.80 14.32
CA SER A 30 11.27 -6.95 15.15
C SER A 30 12.50 -7.70 14.63
N ALA A 31 12.57 -7.95 13.32
CA ALA A 31 13.71 -8.64 12.70
C ALA A 31 14.99 -7.79 12.77
N ALA A 32 14.88 -6.47 12.61
CA ALA A 32 16.01 -5.55 12.76
C ALA A 32 16.60 -5.58 14.17
N ARG A 33 15.75 -5.54 15.22
CA ARG A 33 16.19 -5.68 16.61
C ARG A 33 16.88 -7.01 16.86
N ALA A 34 16.27 -8.11 16.42
CA ALA A 34 16.85 -9.44 16.58
C ALA A 34 18.22 -9.57 15.87
N TYR A 35 18.35 -8.99 14.67
CA TYR A 35 19.63 -8.96 13.95
C TYR A 35 20.68 -8.11 14.66
N ASP A 36 20.32 -6.90 15.11
CA ASP A 36 21.24 -6.01 15.83
C ASP A 36 21.71 -6.61 17.15
N ASP A 37 20.81 -7.23 17.93
CA ASP A 37 21.16 -7.92 19.16
C ASP A 37 22.15 -9.05 18.87
N ARG A 38 21.86 -9.91 17.89
CA ARG A 38 22.75 -11.00 17.49
C ARG A 38 24.11 -10.51 17.01
N ARG A 39 24.13 -9.48 16.16
CA ARG A 39 25.36 -8.88 15.61
C ARG A 39 26.27 -8.31 16.71
N ARG A 40 25.71 -7.78 17.80
CA ARG A 40 26.47 -7.24 18.93
C ARG A 40 27.12 -8.32 19.79
N TYR A 41 26.43 -9.43 20.04
CA TYR A 41 26.94 -10.51 20.91
C TYR A 41 27.79 -11.54 20.16
N ALA A 42 27.44 -11.85 18.91
CA ALA A 42 28.11 -12.85 18.09
C ALA A 42 28.11 -12.39 16.62
N PRO A 43 29.10 -11.60 16.18
CA PRO A 43 29.09 -10.96 14.85
C PRO A 43 29.22 -11.96 13.68
N SER A 44 29.62 -13.20 13.96
CA SER A 44 29.73 -14.27 12.97
C SER A 44 29.05 -15.55 13.45
N GLY A 45 28.74 -16.44 12.52
CA GLY A 45 28.10 -17.73 12.79
C GLY A 45 26.68 -17.84 12.24
N THR A 46 26.19 -19.07 12.20
CA THR A 46 24.94 -19.45 11.54
C THR A 46 23.73 -18.69 12.06
N GLU A 47 23.67 -18.39 13.37
CA GLU A 47 22.55 -17.66 13.97
C GLU A 47 22.48 -16.21 13.48
N THR A 48 23.62 -15.54 13.35
CA THR A 48 23.70 -14.17 12.83
C THR A 48 23.38 -14.12 11.34
N THR A 49 23.82 -15.11 10.57
CA THR A 49 23.40 -15.27 9.17
C THR A 49 21.87 -15.47 9.07
N ARG A 50 21.27 -16.31 9.91
CA ARG A 50 19.81 -16.51 9.93
C ARG A 50 19.07 -15.23 10.30
N ALA A 51 19.54 -14.50 11.31
CA ALA A 51 18.93 -13.23 11.71
C ALA A 51 19.04 -12.17 10.62
N HIS A 52 20.18 -12.10 9.92
CA HIS A 52 20.37 -11.23 8.76
C HIS A 52 19.40 -11.60 7.62
N THR A 53 19.27 -12.88 7.27
CA THR A 53 18.33 -13.34 6.24
C THR A 53 16.88 -13.01 6.61
N ALA A 54 16.48 -13.22 7.87
CA ALA A 54 15.14 -12.88 8.34
C ALA A 54 14.88 -11.36 8.25
N TRP A 55 15.86 -10.53 8.61
CA TRP A 55 15.79 -9.08 8.43
C TRP A 55 15.65 -8.68 6.96
N ALA A 56 16.46 -9.27 6.07
CA ALA A 56 16.40 -8.99 4.64
C ALA A 56 15.05 -9.39 4.02
N LEU A 57 14.50 -10.55 4.38
CA LEU A 57 13.17 -10.99 3.93
C LEU A 57 12.07 -10.03 4.41
N ALA A 58 12.08 -9.64 5.68
CA ALA A 58 11.12 -8.68 6.22
C ALA A 58 11.24 -7.30 5.56
N LEU A 59 12.45 -6.89 5.17
CA LEU A 59 12.69 -5.65 4.43
C LEU A 59 12.06 -5.71 3.04
N THR A 60 12.24 -6.82 2.31
CA THR A 60 11.64 -7.04 0.99
C THR A 60 10.11 -7.07 1.07
N GLU A 61 9.54 -7.76 2.06
CA GLU A 61 8.09 -7.79 2.28
C GLU A 61 7.51 -6.40 2.58
N TRP A 62 8.18 -5.63 3.45
CA TRP A 62 7.81 -4.25 3.73
C TRP A 62 7.89 -3.36 2.48
N ALA A 63 8.92 -3.52 1.64
CA ALA A 63 9.04 -2.76 0.41
C ALA A 63 7.93 -3.11 -0.60
N HIS A 64 7.58 -4.39 -0.76
CA HIS A 64 6.48 -4.83 -1.63
C HIS A 64 5.13 -4.28 -1.16
N THR A 65 4.84 -4.36 0.14
CA THR A 65 3.59 -3.82 0.70
C THR A 65 3.53 -2.29 0.58
N LEU A 66 4.65 -1.59 0.71
CA LEU A 66 4.73 -0.15 0.49
C LEU A 66 4.38 0.23 -0.96
N ILE A 67 4.97 -0.47 -1.93
CA ILE A 67 4.68 -0.25 -3.36
C ILE A 67 3.22 -0.55 -3.67
N ALA A 68 2.68 -1.64 -3.13
CA ALA A 68 1.27 -2.03 -3.33
C ALA A 68 0.31 -0.96 -2.76
N HIS A 69 0.56 -0.50 -1.53
CA HIS A 69 -0.22 0.57 -0.90
C HIS A 69 -0.15 1.88 -1.70
N ALA A 70 1.04 2.27 -2.19
CA ALA A 70 1.18 3.44 -3.05
C ALA A 70 0.38 3.30 -4.35
N ALA A 71 0.49 2.16 -5.02
CA ALA A 71 -0.27 1.88 -6.24
C ALA A 71 -1.79 1.90 -6.01
N ALA A 72 -2.27 1.39 -4.88
CA ALA A 72 -3.69 1.45 -4.53
C ALA A 72 -4.18 2.89 -4.31
N ARG A 73 -3.37 3.72 -3.63
CA ARG A 73 -3.68 5.15 -3.46
C ARG A 73 -3.74 5.89 -4.79
N ASP A 74 -2.81 5.60 -5.69
CA ASP A 74 -2.80 6.23 -7.02
C ASP A 74 -4.02 5.84 -7.85
N ARG A 75 -4.44 4.57 -7.79
CA ARG A 75 -5.68 4.09 -8.43
C ARG A 75 -6.91 4.80 -7.87
N LEU A 76 -7.05 4.88 -6.55
CA LEU A 76 -8.16 5.59 -5.90
C LEU A 76 -8.19 7.07 -6.30
N ALA A 77 -7.04 7.74 -6.29
CA ALA A 77 -6.93 9.14 -6.70
C ALA A 77 -7.28 9.34 -8.18
N SER A 78 -6.86 8.42 -9.05
CA SER A 78 -7.22 8.45 -10.47
C SER A 78 -8.71 8.27 -10.68
N GLU A 79 -9.33 7.32 -9.99
CA GLU A 79 -10.76 7.08 -10.13
C GLU A 79 -11.58 8.28 -9.62
N ARG A 80 -11.19 8.89 -8.50
CA ARG A 80 -11.84 10.13 -8.01
C ARG A 80 -11.79 11.25 -9.06
N ARG A 81 -10.63 11.49 -9.68
CA ARG A 81 -10.50 12.49 -10.76
C ARG A 81 -11.41 12.19 -11.95
N ASN A 82 -11.52 10.92 -12.35
CA ASN A 82 -12.41 10.51 -13.44
C ASN A 82 -13.87 10.79 -13.12
N VAL A 83 -14.29 10.52 -11.88
CA VAL A 83 -15.65 10.78 -11.40
C VAL A 83 -15.94 12.28 -11.36
N ASP A 84 -15.01 13.08 -10.83
CA ASP A 84 -15.15 14.53 -10.78
C ASP A 84 -15.24 15.14 -12.20
N GLN A 85 -14.42 14.65 -13.14
CA GLN A 85 -14.47 15.08 -14.54
C GLN A 85 -15.81 14.71 -15.19
N ALA A 86 -16.27 13.46 -15.02
CA ALA A 86 -17.55 13.01 -15.58
C ALA A 86 -18.74 13.81 -15.02
N ALA A 87 -18.68 14.20 -13.74
CA ALA A 87 -19.67 15.08 -13.15
C ALA A 87 -19.63 16.48 -13.78
N ALA A 88 -18.44 17.07 -13.93
CA ALA A 88 -18.27 18.38 -14.56
C ALA A 88 -18.78 18.40 -16.02
N ASP A 89 -18.45 17.37 -16.80
CA ASP A 89 -18.90 17.23 -18.19
C ASP A 89 -20.43 17.15 -18.28
N HIS A 90 -21.08 16.43 -17.35
CA HIS A 90 -22.53 16.34 -17.27
C HIS A 90 -23.19 17.72 -17.04
N PHE A 91 -22.62 18.56 -16.16
CA PHE A 91 -23.12 19.91 -15.91
C PHE A 91 -22.83 20.90 -17.05
N MET A 92 -21.76 20.69 -17.81
CA MET A 92 -21.35 21.55 -18.93
C MET A 92 -22.04 21.20 -20.26
N THR A 93 -22.74 20.06 -20.34
CA THR A 93 -23.47 19.68 -21.55
C THR A 93 -24.76 20.50 -21.63
N PRO A 94 -24.93 21.42 -22.61
CA PRO A 94 -26.17 22.16 -22.74
C PRO A 94 -27.29 21.18 -23.06
N THR A 95 -28.30 21.11 -22.20
CA THR A 95 -29.57 20.43 -22.50
C THR A 95 -30.17 21.09 -23.74
N ARG A 96 -29.83 20.55 -24.92
CA ARG A 96 -30.42 20.96 -26.19
C ARG A 96 -31.89 20.54 -26.11
N ARG A 97 -32.76 21.46 -25.70
CA ARG A 97 -34.22 21.28 -25.79
C ARG A 97 -34.54 20.94 -27.25
N ALA A 98 -35.01 19.72 -27.47
CA ALA A 98 -35.66 19.37 -28.72
C ALA A 98 -36.86 20.31 -28.90
N ARG A 99 -36.84 21.07 -30.01
CA ARG A 99 -38.00 21.82 -30.50
C ARG A 99 -38.85 20.90 -31.35
#